data_AF-A0A3G8YBA8-F1
#
_entry.id   AF-A0A3G8YBA8-F1
#
_cell.length_a   1.000
_cell.length_b   1.000
_cell.length_c   1.000
_cell.angle_alpha   90.00
_cell.angle_beta   90.00
_cell.angle_gamma   90.00
#
_symmetry.space_group_name_H-M   'P 1'
#
loop_
_entity.id
_entity.type
_entity.pdbx_description
1 polymer ?
#
loop_
_entity_poly.entity_id
_entity_poly.type
_entity_poly.pdbx_seq_one_letter_code
_entity_poly.pdbx_strand_id
1 'polypeptide(L)'
;MKTPLTFLTIGFFALALTACGGANLPSPSAGAGAAVGSSEVSGGLGASSSKDAGPQDMTAEERMVLEQTNKARAVARTCGDQQFAAAGPLTWNGYLAKSARAHSQDMADKSYFSHVGLDGSTMIKRDEAAGYSAWQELGENIAAGYAVAVVVQGWIDSPSHCKTLMDPKYKELGVGYVYKQGTQYGTYWTQEYGTR
;
A
#
# COMPACT_ATOMS: atom_id res chain seq x y z
N MET A 1 -31.14 -43.22 -51.95
CA MET A 1 -29.81 -42.77 -51.49
C MET A 1 -29.87 -41.30 -51.13
N LYS A 2 -30.12 -40.99 -49.84
CA LYS A 2 -30.01 -39.67 -49.21
C LYS A 2 -29.59 -39.94 -47.77
N THR A 3 -28.36 -39.60 -47.42
CA THR A 3 -27.81 -39.70 -46.07
C THR A 3 -28.26 -38.50 -45.24
N PRO A 4 -28.79 -38.69 -44.01
CA PRO A 4 -29.05 -37.58 -43.11
C PRO A 4 -27.79 -37.22 -42.30
N LEU A 5 -27.51 -35.92 -42.21
CA LEU A 5 -26.46 -35.36 -41.36
C LEU A 5 -27.04 -35.13 -39.97
N THR A 6 -26.71 -36.00 -39.01
CA THR A 6 -27.10 -35.87 -37.61
C THR A 6 -26.22 -34.83 -36.93
N PHE A 7 -26.78 -33.67 -36.56
CA PHE A 7 -26.13 -32.70 -35.69
C PHE A 7 -26.23 -33.20 -34.24
N LEU A 8 -25.09 -33.58 -33.67
CA LEU A 8 -24.96 -33.92 -32.27
C LEU A 8 -24.81 -32.62 -31.46
N THR A 9 -25.85 -32.22 -30.73
CA THR A 9 -25.77 -31.18 -29.70
C THR A 9 -25.06 -31.74 -28.48
N ILE A 10 -23.82 -31.32 -28.23
CA ILE A 10 -23.13 -31.49 -26.95
C ILE A 10 -23.19 -30.15 -26.23
N GLY A 11 -23.92 -30.12 -25.12
CA GLY A 11 -23.99 -28.97 -24.23
C GLY A 11 -22.61 -28.66 -23.64
N PHE A 12 -22.16 -27.42 -23.83
CA PHE A 12 -21.03 -26.88 -23.09
C PHE A 12 -21.51 -26.47 -21.70
N PHE A 13 -21.25 -27.32 -20.70
CA PHE A 13 -21.23 -26.91 -19.30
C PHE A 13 -19.91 -26.16 -19.08
N ALA A 14 -19.93 -24.84 -19.13
CA ALA A 14 -18.75 -24.02 -18.84
C ALA A 14 -18.58 -23.92 -17.31
N LEU A 15 -17.74 -24.79 -16.76
CA LEU A 15 -17.16 -24.63 -15.43
C LEU A 15 -15.98 -23.66 -15.56
N ALA A 16 -16.13 -22.41 -15.10
CA ALA A 16 -15.05 -21.44 -15.12
C ALA A 16 -14.13 -21.65 -13.90
N LEU A 17 -12.97 -22.27 -14.11
CA LEU A 17 -11.81 -22.16 -13.23
C LEU A 17 -10.88 -21.06 -13.78
N THR A 18 -10.62 -20.02 -12.99
CA THR A 18 -9.59 -19.01 -13.27
C THR A 18 -8.42 -19.23 -12.33
N ALA A 19 -7.40 -19.92 -12.83
CA ALA A 19 -5.97 -19.75 -12.49
C ALA A 19 -5.19 -20.94 -13.07
N CYS A 20 -4.18 -20.69 -13.91
CA CYS A 20 -3.01 -21.57 -13.99
C CYS A 20 -1.87 -20.85 -14.74
N GLY A 21 -0.70 -20.86 -14.12
CA GLY A 21 0.55 -20.41 -14.69
C GLY A 21 1.67 -20.52 -13.66
N GLY A 22 1.90 -21.73 -13.14
CA GLY A 22 2.97 -22.02 -12.19
C GLY A 22 4.30 -22.36 -12.86
N ALA A 23 5.40 -22.12 -12.15
CA ALA A 23 6.62 -22.93 -12.22
C ALA A 23 7.49 -22.73 -10.96
N ASN A 24 7.74 -23.86 -10.28
CA ASN A 24 8.82 -24.30 -9.39
C ASN A 24 9.78 -23.31 -8.69
N LEU A 25 9.87 -23.48 -7.37
CA LEU A 25 10.93 -23.04 -6.47
C LEU A 25 12.05 -24.10 -6.34
N PRO A 26 13.30 -23.69 -6.09
CA PRO A 26 14.25 -24.50 -5.35
C PRO A 26 14.60 -23.90 -3.97
N SER A 27 14.91 -24.78 -3.02
CA SER A 27 15.43 -24.52 -1.66
C SER A 27 16.24 -25.76 -1.22
N PRO A 28 17.10 -25.72 -0.18
CA PRO A 28 18.16 -24.77 0.18
C PRO A 28 19.52 -25.50 0.45
N SER A 29 20.62 -24.78 0.71
CA SER A 29 21.70 -25.31 1.56
C SER A 29 22.42 -24.22 2.35
N ALA A 30 22.60 -24.48 3.65
CA ALA A 30 23.29 -23.65 4.63
C ALA A 30 24.82 -23.69 4.49
N GLY A 31 25.49 -22.63 4.94
CA GLY A 31 26.94 -22.58 5.16
C GLY A 31 27.31 -21.34 5.97
N ALA A 32 28.00 -21.55 7.10
CA ALA A 32 28.19 -20.60 8.19
C ALA A 32 29.41 -19.67 8.05
N GLY A 33 29.32 -18.49 8.69
CA GLY A 33 30.39 -17.88 9.49
C GLY A 33 31.41 -16.96 8.78
N ALA A 34 31.36 -15.66 9.09
CA ALA A 34 32.46 -14.92 9.74
C ALA A 34 32.08 -13.43 9.93
N ALA A 35 32.31 -12.92 11.12
CA ALA A 35 32.16 -11.52 11.50
C ALA A 35 33.36 -10.68 11.04
N VAL A 36 33.13 -9.46 10.56
CA VAL A 36 34.07 -8.34 10.69
C VAL A 36 33.38 -7.00 10.41
N GLY A 37 33.67 -6.02 11.27
CA GLY A 37 33.98 -4.65 10.84
C GLY A 37 32.84 -3.65 10.80
N SER A 38 32.51 -3.10 11.96
CA SER A 38 31.83 -1.81 12.09
C SER A 38 32.60 -0.72 11.33
N SER A 39 31.90 0.05 10.50
CA SER A 39 32.32 1.40 10.11
C SER A 39 31.07 2.20 9.81
N GLU A 40 30.69 3.00 10.80
CA GLU A 40 29.68 4.04 10.69
C GLU A 40 30.14 5.04 9.62
N VAL A 41 29.35 5.18 8.56
CA VAL A 41 29.42 6.34 7.69
C VAL A 41 28.26 7.24 8.07
N SER A 42 28.58 8.20 8.94
CA SER A 42 27.76 9.38 9.19
C SER A 42 27.72 10.22 7.93
N GLY A 43 26.67 10.05 7.13
CA GLY A 43 26.31 10.89 6.00
C GLY A 43 25.09 11.73 6.37
N GLY A 44 25.33 12.88 7.01
CA GLY A 44 24.29 13.82 7.37
C GLY A 44 23.61 14.43 6.15
N LEU A 45 22.33 14.09 5.96
CA LEU A 45 21.36 14.95 5.30
C LEU A 45 20.43 15.46 6.40
N GLY A 46 20.56 16.74 6.73
CA GLY A 46 19.75 17.41 7.73
C GLY A 46 18.29 17.46 7.30
N ALA A 47 17.51 16.44 7.66
CA ALA A 47 16.08 16.56 7.80
C ALA A 47 15.83 17.28 9.12
N SER A 48 15.37 18.53 9.04
CA SER A 48 14.80 19.22 10.19
C SER A 48 13.59 18.40 10.63
N SER A 49 13.79 17.51 11.59
CA SER A 49 12.72 16.78 12.25
C SER A 49 11.85 17.80 12.97
N SER A 50 10.74 18.17 12.34
CA SER A 50 9.69 18.91 13.03
C SER A 50 9.29 18.04 14.22
N LYS A 51 9.50 18.56 15.43
CA LYS A 51 9.13 17.91 16.70
C LYS A 51 7.66 17.47 16.77
N ASP A 52 6.86 17.95 15.81
CA ASP A 52 5.44 17.70 15.65
C ASP A 52 5.11 16.49 14.74
N ALA A 53 6.09 15.85 14.08
CA ALA A 53 5.82 14.73 13.16
C ALA A 53 5.58 13.37 13.86
N GLY A 54 5.47 13.34 15.19
CA GLY A 54 5.28 12.10 15.96
C GLY A 54 6.47 11.14 15.91
N PRO A 55 6.29 9.86 16.29
CA PRO A 55 7.33 8.83 16.23
C PRO A 55 7.92 8.67 14.82
N GLN A 56 9.25 8.60 14.73
CA GLN A 56 9.94 8.51 13.43
C GLN A 56 10.37 7.08 13.09
N ASP A 57 9.84 6.09 13.80
CA ASP A 57 10.09 4.68 13.52
C ASP A 57 9.39 4.25 12.23
N MET A 58 10.15 3.56 11.38
CA MET A 58 9.73 3.17 10.05
C MET A 58 10.35 1.82 9.72
N THR A 59 9.51 0.87 9.30
CA THR A 59 9.93 -0.42 8.76
C THR A 59 10.60 -0.24 7.39
N ALA A 60 11.30 -1.27 6.90
CA ALA A 60 11.89 -1.22 5.57
C ALA A 60 10.81 -1.07 4.48
N GLU A 61 9.68 -1.76 4.66
CA GLU A 61 8.54 -1.74 3.77
C GLU A 61 7.89 -0.36 3.68
N GLU A 62 7.65 0.28 4.83
CA GLU A 62 7.10 1.64 4.87
C GLU A 62 8.04 2.66 4.23
N ARG A 63 9.36 2.51 4.44
CA ARG A 63 10.37 3.35 3.78
C ARG A 63 10.30 3.23 2.27
N MET A 64 10.27 2.00 1.77
CA MET A 64 10.16 1.73 0.34
C MET A 64 8.88 2.33 -0.24
N VAL A 65 7.74 2.20 0.45
CA VAL A 65 6.47 2.78 -0.02
C VAL A 65 6.51 4.31 -0.03
N LEU A 66 7.06 4.96 1.00
CA LEU A 66 7.24 6.43 1.03
C LEU A 66 8.12 6.90 -0.14
N GLU A 67 9.26 6.25 -0.35
CA GLU A 67 10.20 6.57 -1.43
C GLU A 67 9.56 6.38 -2.82
N GLN A 68 8.85 5.26 -3.04
CA GLN A 68 8.15 4.99 -4.28
C GLN A 68 6.99 5.97 -4.52
N THR A 69 6.26 6.34 -3.47
CA THR A 69 5.18 7.34 -3.54
C THR A 69 5.75 8.70 -3.94
N ASN A 70 6.86 9.11 -3.32
CA ASN A 70 7.52 10.37 -3.67
C ASN A 70 8.13 10.36 -5.08
N LYS A 71 8.70 9.24 -5.51
CA LYS A 71 9.16 9.05 -6.90
C LYS A 71 7.99 9.15 -7.89
N ALA A 72 6.84 8.60 -7.54
CA ALA A 72 5.64 8.72 -8.35
C ALA A 72 5.15 10.17 -8.43
N ARG A 73 5.06 10.86 -7.28
CA ARG A 73 4.62 12.27 -7.22
C ARG A 73 5.51 13.23 -8.01
N ALA A 74 6.80 12.95 -8.13
CA ALA A 74 7.74 13.76 -8.91
C ALA A 74 7.48 13.75 -10.43
N VAL A 75 6.55 12.94 -10.93
CA VAL A 75 6.20 12.83 -12.36
C VAL A 75 4.73 13.20 -12.56
N ALA A 76 4.49 14.17 -13.44
CA ALA A 76 3.13 14.52 -13.89
C ALA A 76 2.43 13.30 -14.50
N ARG A 77 1.14 13.11 -14.20
CA ARG A 77 0.41 11.92 -14.63
C ARG A 77 -1.08 12.18 -14.80
N THR A 78 -1.72 11.29 -15.56
CA THR A 78 -3.18 11.26 -15.69
C THR A 78 -3.74 10.18 -14.76
N CYS A 79 -4.61 10.57 -13.83
CA CYS A 79 -5.30 9.69 -12.91
C CYS A 79 -6.78 9.59 -13.34
N GLY A 80 -7.09 8.60 -14.17
CA GLY A 80 -8.41 8.49 -14.81
C GLY A 80 -8.63 9.60 -15.84
N ASP A 81 -9.57 10.49 -15.55
CA ASP A 81 -9.95 11.63 -16.38
C ASP A 81 -9.22 12.94 -16.01
N GLN A 82 -8.45 12.94 -14.92
CA GLN A 82 -7.82 14.14 -14.39
C GLN A 82 -6.30 14.12 -14.59
N GLN A 83 -5.76 15.21 -15.13
CA GLN A 83 -4.32 15.44 -15.20
C GLN A 83 -3.81 16.11 -13.93
N PHE A 84 -2.69 15.61 -13.41
CA PHE A 84 -1.95 16.19 -12.30
C PHE A 84 -0.55 16.57 -12.77
N ALA A 85 -0.10 17.77 -12.41
CA ALA A 85 1.31 18.13 -12.49
C ALA A 85 2.13 17.28 -11.51
N ALA A 86 3.46 17.36 -11.61
CA ALA A 86 4.32 16.82 -10.55
C ALA A 86 3.98 17.49 -9.22
N ALA A 87 3.85 16.69 -8.16
CA ALA A 87 3.55 17.14 -6.81
C ALA A 87 4.81 17.06 -5.94
N GLY A 88 4.90 17.94 -4.93
CA GLY A 88 6.00 17.93 -3.98
C GLY A 88 6.07 16.62 -3.17
N PRO A 89 7.27 16.25 -2.68
CA PRO A 89 7.44 15.05 -1.86
C PRO A 89 6.67 15.18 -0.54
N LEU A 90 6.16 14.05 -0.06
CA LEU A 90 5.55 13.90 1.26
C LEU A 90 6.64 13.60 2.29
N THR A 91 6.48 14.15 3.48
CA THR A 91 7.34 13.90 4.64
C THR A 91 6.69 12.84 5.53
N TRP A 92 7.49 11.96 6.12
CA TRP A 92 6.97 10.97 7.07
C TRP A 92 6.31 11.62 8.28
N ASN A 93 5.15 11.11 8.70
CA ASN A 93 4.50 11.48 9.95
C ASN A 93 4.07 10.23 10.73
N GLY A 94 4.60 10.10 11.94
CA GLY A 94 4.39 8.96 12.83
C GLY A 94 2.98 8.82 13.38
N TYR A 95 2.23 9.92 13.51
CA TYR A 95 0.83 9.84 13.96
C TYR A 95 -0.04 9.24 12.86
N LEU A 96 0.13 9.70 11.62
CA LEU A 96 -0.51 9.08 10.45
C LEU A 96 -0.08 7.62 10.30
N ALA A 97 1.21 7.30 10.50
CA ALA A 97 1.69 5.92 10.40
C ALA A 97 1.08 5.02 11.48
N LYS A 98 0.93 5.52 12.71
CA LYS A 98 0.24 4.81 13.79
C LYS A 98 -1.22 4.49 13.42
N SER A 99 -1.94 5.45 12.84
CA SER A 99 -3.31 5.26 12.33
C SER A 99 -3.34 4.19 11.23
N ALA A 100 -2.47 4.33 10.22
CA ALA A 100 -2.35 3.44 9.08
C ALA A 100 -2.07 1.99 9.50
N ARG A 101 -1.10 1.79 10.41
CA ARG A 101 -0.72 0.47 10.94
C ARG A 101 -1.89 -0.17 11.69
N ALA A 102 -2.59 0.61 12.53
CA ALA A 102 -3.74 0.12 13.27
C ALA A 102 -4.87 -0.32 12.34
N HIS A 103 -5.15 0.44 11.27
CA HIS A 103 -6.19 0.08 10.31
C HIS A 103 -5.83 -1.16 9.47
N SER A 104 -4.58 -1.26 9.00
CA SER A 104 -4.07 -2.46 8.32
C SER A 104 -4.15 -3.70 9.22
N GLN A 105 -3.83 -3.56 10.51
CA GLN A 105 -3.94 -4.64 11.49
C GLN A 105 -5.40 -5.02 11.72
N ASP A 106 -6.30 -4.05 11.83
CA ASP A 106 -7.74 -4.29 12.02
C ASP A 106 -8.35 -5.09 10.85
N MET A 107 -8.04 -4.69 9.61
CA MET A 107 -8.44 -5.40 8.39
C MET A 107 -7.92 -6.85 8.37
N ALA A 108 -6.65 -7.04 8.74
CA ALA A 108 -6.04 -8.36 8.81
C ALA A 108 -6.64 -9.25 9.93
N ASP A 109 -6.92 -8.68 11.09
CA ASP A 109 -7.43 -9.42 12.24
C ASP A 109 -8.88 -9.83 12.10
N LYS A 110 -9.70 -8.95 11.51
CA LYS A 110 -11.14 -9.16 11.37
C LYS A 110 -11.54 -9.63 9.97
N SER A 111 -10.56 -9.92 9.10
CA SER A 111 -10.78 -10.48 7.76
C SER A 111 -11.74 -9.66 6.89
N TYR A 112 -11.50 -8.36 6.78
CA TYR A 112 -12.26 -7.47 5.91
C TYR A 112 -11.33 -6.51 5.15
N PHE A 113 -11.87 -5.79 4.17
CA PHE A 113 -11.16 -4.77 3.41
C PHE A 113 -12.08 -3.59 3.12
N SER A 114 -11.89 -2.48 3.84
CA SER A 114 -12.76 -1.30 3.79
C SER A 114 -12.04 -0.08 4.38
N HIS A 115 -12.38 1.11 3.90
CA HIS A 115 -11.94 2.39 4.48
C HIS A 115 -12.57 2.64 5.87
N VAL A 116 -13.76 2.08 6.12
CA VAL A 116 -14.47 2.19 7.40
C VAL A 116 -14.25 0.91 8.19
N GLY A 117 -13.80 1.06 9.43
CA GLY A 117 -13.62 -0.06 10.35
C GLY A 117 -14.95 -0.70 10.75
N LEU A 118 -14.92 -1.97 11.16
CA LEU A 118 -16.15 -2.67 11.58
C LEU A 118 -16.80 -2.07 12.84
N ASP A 119 -16.04 -1.27 13.61
CA ASP A 119 -16.52 -0.47 14.73
C ASP A 119 -17.10 0.90 14.30
N GLY A 120 -17.14 1.19 12.99
CA GLY A 120 -17.58 2.46 12.44
C GLY A 120 -16.54 3.58 12.49
N SER A 121 -15.28 3.26 12.80
CA SER A 121 -14.18 4.23 12.71
C SER A 121 -13.93 4.64 11.26
N THR A 122 -13.79 5.95 11.04
CA THR A 122 -13.37 6.53 9.76
C THR A 122 -11.91 6.92 9.86
N MET A 123 -11.23 7.10 8.72
CA MET A 123 -9.88 7.66 8.64
C MET A 123 -9.68 8.87 9.55
N ILE A 124 -10.61 9.85 9.50
CA ILE A 124 -10.54 11.06 10.33
C ILE A 124 -10.45 10.70 11.81
N LYS A 125 -11.35 9.82 12.30
CA LYS A 125 -11.37 9.42 13.70
C LYS A 125 -10.10 8.66 14.10
N ARG A 126 -9.56 7.84 13.20
CA ARG A 126 -8.35 7.06 13.46
C ARG A 126 -7.11 7.96 13.52
N ASP A 127 -6.98 8.92 12.61
CA ASP A 127 -5.87 9.88 12.59
C ASP A 127 -5.88 10.78 13.83
N GLU A 128 -7.05 11.31 14.19
CA GLU A 128 -7.21 12.12 15.40
C GLU A 128 -6.91 11.31 16.67
N ALA A 129 -7.41 10.07 16.77
CA ALA A 129 -7.10 9.17 17.88
C ALA A 129 -5.62 8.76 17.94
N ALA A 130 -4.95 8.72 16.79
CA ALA A 130 -3.52 8.48 16.71
C ALA A 130 -2.67 9.67 17.19
N GLY A 131 -3.25 10.87 17.20
CA GLY A 131 -2.63 12.13 17.64
C GLY A 131 -2.39 13.13 16.51
N TYR A 132 -2.84 12.84 15.29
CA TYR A 132 -2.74 13.77 14.16
C TYR A 132 -3.93 14.76 14.21
N SER A 133 -3.71 15.89 14.86
CA SER A 133 -4.73 16.93 15.08
C SER A 133 -4.41 18.23 14.34
N ALA A 134 -5.37 19.16 14.28
CA ALA A 134 -5.24 20.46 13.61
C ALA A 134 -4.89 20.36 12.10
N TRP A 135 -5.39 19.31 11.46
CA TRP A 135 -5.22 19.07 10.03
C TRP A 135 -6.13 19.99 9.19
N GLN A 136 -5.68 20.33 7.99
CA GLN A 136 -6.44 21.08 6.99
C GLN A 136 -7.06 20.14 5.94
N GLU A 137 -6.32 19.08 5.58
CA GLU A 137 -6.71 18.09 4.59
C GLU A 137 -6.23 16.72 5.05
N LEU A 138 -7.02 15.69 4.80
CA LEU A 138 -6.69 14.29 5.04
C LEU A 138 -7.07 13.43 3.83
N GLY A 139 -6.47 12.25 3.69
CA GLY A 139 -6.79 11.30 2.64
C GLY A 139 -6.28 9.91 2.95
N GLU A 140 -6.92 8.89 2.37
CA GLU A 140 -6.58 7.49 2.59
C GLU A 140 -6.46 6.73 1.27
N ASN A 141 -5.44 5.89 1.15
CA ASN A 141 -5.44 4.77 0.21
C ASN A 141 -5.25 3.46 0.99
N ILE A 142 -5.98 2.40 0.60
CA ILE A 142 -5.77 1.04 1.13
C ILE A 142 -5.46 0.06 0.00
N ALA A 143 -4.71 -0.99 0.31
CA ALA A 143 -4.45 -2.11 -0.61
C ALA A 143 -4.31 -3.42 0.17
N ALA A 144 -4.62 -4.54 -0.48
CA ALA A 144 -4.46 -5.87 0.11
C ALA A 144 -4.00 -6.88 -0.95
N GLY A 145 -3.16 -7.83 -0.56
CA GLY A 145 -2.63 -8.86 -1.46
C GLY A 145 -1.50 -8.40 -2.39
N TYR A 146 -1.02 -7.16 -2.24
CA TYR A 146 0.11 -6.63 -2.98
C TYR A 146 1.42 -6.85 -2.19
N ALA A 147 2.48 -7.21 -2.91
CA ALA A 147 3.84 -7.13 -2.39
C ALA A 147 4.33 -5.67 -2.38
N VAL A 148 5.28 -5.35 -1.50
CA VAL A 148 5.87 -4.00 -1.38
C VAL A 148 6.39 -3.47 -2.71
N ALA A 149 6.93 -4.34 -3.57
CA ALA A 149 7.51 -3.96 -4.86
C ALA A 149 6.49 -3.40 -5.86
N VAL A 150 5.19 -3.66 -5.68
CA VAL A 150 4.14 -3.35 -6.66
C VAL A 150 2.96 -2.56 -6.08
N VAL A 151 2.86 -2.40 -4.75
CA VAL A 151 1.70 -1.76 -4.11
C VAL A 151 1.48 -0.32 -4.56
N VAL A 152 2.56 0.46 -4.71
CA VAL A 152 2.46 1.85 -5.21
C VAL A 152 1.97 1.88 -6.66
N GLN A 153 2.39 0.94 -7.51
CA GLN A 153 1.86 0.83 -8.85
C GLN A 153 0.37 0.46 -8.84
N GLY A 154 -0.06 -0.41 -7.92
CA GLY A 154 -1.47 -0.74 -7.72
C GLY A 154 -2.34 0.48 -7.37
N TRP A 155 -1.85 1.39 -6.54
CA TRP A 155 -2.54 2.66 -6.29
C TRP A 155 -2.52 3.60 -7.50
N ILE A 156 -1.44 3.64 -8.27
CA ILE A 156 -1.35 4.44 -9.50
C ILE A 156 -2.35 3.96 -10.56
N ASP A 157 -2.52 2.64 -10.71
CA ASP A 157 -3.39 2.05 -11.71
C ASP A 157 -4.89 2.18 -11.36
N SER A 158 -5.20 2.52 -10.11
CA SER A 158 -6.56 2.87 -9.68
C SER A 158 -6.80 4.38 -9.79
N PRO A 159 -7.74 4.85 -10.63
CA PRO A 159 -7.98 6.29 -10.80
C PRO A 159 -8.25 7.06 -9.50
N SER A 160 -9.03 6.50 -8.57
CA SER A 160 -9.33 7.16 -7.30
C SER A 160 -8.09 7.23 -6.40
N HIS A 161 -7.34 6.13 -6.26
CA HIS A 161 -6.14 6.10 -5.43
C HIS A 161 -5.01 6.96 -6.00
N CYS A 162 -4.88 6.99 -7.34
CA CYS A 162 -3.95 7.86 -8.05
C CYS A 162 -4.26 9.34 -7.79
N LYS A 163 -5.54 9.74 -7.78
CA LYS A 163 -5.96 11.10 -7.45
C LYS A 163 -5.52 11.50 -6.03
N THR A 164 -5.75 10.65 -5.02
CA THR A 164 -5.26 10.89 -3.64
C THR A 164 -3.73 10.98 -3.61
N LEU A 165 -3.03 10.03 -4.25
CA LEU A 165 -1.57 9.97 -4.27
C LEU A 165 -0.94 11.22 -4.90
N MET A 166 -1.58 11.80 -5.93
CA MET A 166 -1.08 12.97 -6.65
C MET A 166 -1.59 14.32 -6.13
N ASP A 167 -2.50 14.33 -5.15
CA ASP A 167 -3.06 15.59 -4.67
C ASP A 167 -1.93 16.48 -4.07
N PRO A 168 -1.70 17.68 -4.65
CA PRO A 168 -0.64 18.57 -4.18
C PRO A 168 -0.93 19.20 -2.82
N LYS A 169 -2.16 19.09 -2.30
CA LYS A 169 -2.53 19.60 -0.98
C LYS A 169 -1.81 18.85 0.14
N TYR A 170 -1.61 17.54 0.00
CA TYR A 170 -0.92 16.71 1.00
C TYR A 170 0.57 17.02 1.09
N LYS A 171 1.10 17.06 2.32
CA LYS A 171 2.51 17.31 2.65
C LYS A 171 3.12 16.22 3.51
N GLU A 172 2.30 15.44 4.19
CA GLU A 172 2.70 14.40 5.13
C GLU A 172 2.10 13.05 4.74
N LEU A 173 2.82 11.97 5.05
CA LEU A 173 2.40 10.59 4.80
C LEU A 173 2.74 9.70 6.00
N GLY A 174 1.77 8.92 6.44
CA GLY A 174 1.97 7.71 7.22
C GLY A 174 1.66 6.48 6.39
N VAL A 175 2.43 5.41 6.57
CA VAL A 175 2.18 4.12 5.92
C VAL A 175 2.08 3.04 6.99
N GLY A 176 1.12 2.14 6.82
CA GLY A 176 0.98 0.93 7.61
C GLY A 176 1.11 -0.30 6.73
N TYR A 177 1.82 -1.30 7.23
CA TYR A 177 1.98 -2.60 6.59
C TYR A 177 1.72 -3.70 7.60
N VAL A 178 0.87 -4.66 7.24
CA VAL A 178 0.67 -5.89 8.00
C VAL A 178 0.73 -7.08 7.07
N TYR A 179 1.61 -8.03 7.40
CA TYR A 179 1.57 -9.38 6.85
C TYR A 179 1.01 -10.34 7.89
N LYS A 180 -0.07 -11.04 7.53
CA LYS A 180 -0.70 -12.04 8.38
C LYS A 180 -1.04 -13.27 7.55
N GLN A 181 -0.20 -14.29 7.68
CA GLN A 181 -0.39 -15.58 7.03
C GLN A 181 -1.77 -16.18 7.40
N GLY A 182 -2.43 -16.80 6.42
CA GLY A 182 -3.74 -17.45 6.62
C GLY A 182 -4.93 -16.50 6.58
N THR A 183 -4.73 -15.19 6.43
CA THR A 183 -5.79 -14.26 6.07
C THR A 183 -6.10 -14.33 4.58
N GLN A 184 -7.27 -13.82 4.19
CA GLN A 184 -7.72 -13.81 2.80
C GLN A 184 -6.70 -13.19 1.83
N TYR A 185 -6.03 -12.12 2.24
CA TYR A 185 -5.13 -11.37 1.36
C TYR A 185 -3.64 -11.52 1.71
N GLY A 186 -3.30 -12.02 2.90
CA GLY A 186 -1.91 -12.17 3.35
C GLY A 186 -1.25 -10.85 3.74
N THR A 187 -1.27 -9.83 2.86
CA THR A 187 -0.74 -8.48 3.11
C THR A 187 -1.86 -7.44 3.10
N TYR A 188 -1.70 -6.42 3.94
CA TYR A 188 -2.59 -5.27 4.08
C TYR A 188 -1.75 -4.01 4.19
N TRP A 189 -2.19 -2.97 3.50
CA TRP A 189 -1.52 -1.69 3.40
C TRP A 189 -2.52 -0.55 3.59
N THR A 190 -2.09 0.47 4.30
CA THR A 190 -2.80 1.75 4.41
C THR A 190 -1.80 2.88 4.22
N GLN A 191 -2.17 3.88 3.42
CA GLN A 191 -1.52 5.18 3.34
C GLN A 191 -2.48 6.22 3.92
N GLU A 192 -2.05 6.91 4.97
CA GLU A 192 -2.77 8.05 5.53
C GLU A 192 -2.00 9.33 5.17
N TYR A 193 -2.67 10.23 4.46
CA TYR A 193 -2.14 11.49 3.94
C TYR A 193 -2.63 12.64 4.79
N GLY A 194 -1.80 13.65 4.98
CA GLY A 194 -2.19 14.84 5.74
C GLY A 194 -1.48 16.11 5.35
N THR A 195 -2.07 17.23 5.77
CA THR A 195 -1.45 18.54 5.88
C THR A 195 -2.03 19.27 7.08
N ARG A 196 -1.20 20.01 7.80
CA ARG A 196 -1.57 20.88 8.92
C ARG A 196 -1.01 22.28 8.71
#